data_AF-A0A0H2LUM4-F1
#
_entry.id   AF-A0A0H2LUM4-F1
#
_cell.length_a   1.000
_cell.length_b   1.000
_cell.length_c   1.000
_cell.angle_alpha   90.00
_cell.angle_beta   90.00
_cell.angle_gamma   90.00
#
_symmetry.space_group_name_H-M   'P 1'
#
loop_
_entity.id
_entity.type
_entity.pdbx_description
1 polymer ?
#
loop_
_entity_poly.entity_id
_entity_poly.type
_entity_poly.pdbx_seq_one_letter_code
_entity_poly.pdbx_strand_id
1 'polypeptide(L)'
;MRENRSQAVRDLIALIPKNGGSRSDLGQEHQLDCHKRSDGFKDVYGRMAWDEVSPTITSGCHNPSKGRFLHPSYNRNITLREAALLQGFPKDYAFDTSHGKEAIALMIGNALPPPFIAAHAGALRDGLMAVEPKGAPS
;
A
#
# COMPACT_ATOMS: atom_id res chain seq x y z
N MET A 1 7.67 14.89 -1.62
CA MET A 1 8.39 14.93 -0.32
C MET A 1 9.54 13.94 -0.37
N ARG A 2 10.79 14.36 -0.14
CA ARG A 2 11.97 13.50 -0.25
C ARG A 2 12.14 12.73 1.06
N GLU A 3 12.19 11.39 1.03
CA GLU A 3 12.40 10.61 2.25
C GLU A 3 13.82 10.83 2.79
N ASN A 4 13.93 11.33 4.02
CA ASN A 4 15.21 11.37 4.74
C ASN A 4 15.44 10.02 5.40
N ARG A 5 16.43 9.26 4.91
CA ARG A 5 16.81 7.92 5.38
C ARG A 5 18.32 7.92 5.58
N SER A 6 18.79 7.12 6.53
CA SER A 6 20.22 6.90 6.72
C SER A 6 20.85 6.34 5.44
N GLN A 7 22.15 6.59 5.25
CA GLN A 7 22.87 6.12 4.08
C GLN A 7 22.81 4.59 3.96
N ALA A 8 23.01 3.87 5.08
CA ALA A 8 22.89 2.42 5.13
C ALA A 8 21.54 1.88 4.61
N VAL A 9 20.42 2.55 4.91
CA VAL A 9 19.10 2.14 4.40
C VAL A 9 18.97 2.40 2.90
N ARG A 10 19.55 3.49 2.39
CA ARG A 10 19.55 3.79 0.96
C ARG A 10 20.38 2.76 0.19
N ASP A 11 21.54 2.41 0.73
CA ASP A 11 22.43 1.41 0.14
C ASP A 11 21.76 0.04 0.12
N LEU A 12 21.13 -0.37 1.23
CA LEU A 12 20.34 -1.60 1.30
C LEU A 12 19.23 -1.62 0.23
N ILE A 13 18.41 -0.57 0.13
CA ILE A 13 17.34 -0.48 -0.87
C ILE A 13 17.88 -0.55 -2.30
N ALA A 14 19.07 -0.02 -2.54
CA ALA A 14 19.72 -0.06 -3.85
C ALA A 14 20.20 -1.46 -4.23
N LEU A 15 20.60 -2.27 -3.26
CA LEU A 15 21.02 -3.67 -3.47
C LEU A 15 19.83 -4.59 -3.79
N ILE A 16 18.64 -4.32 -3.23
CA ILE A 16 17.47 -5.19 -3.42
C ILE A 16 17.09 -5.26 -4.91
N PRO A 17 17.04 -6.48 -5.50
CA PRO A 17 16.74 -6.65 -6.92
C PRO A 17 15.48 -5.93 -7.35
N LYS A 18 15.48 -5.41 -8.59
CA LYS A 18 14.31 -4.76 -9.18
C LYS A 18 13.20 -5.78 -9.44
N ASN A 19 11.97 -5.29 -9.55
CA ASN A 19 10.81 -6.08 -9.95
C ASN A 19 10.59 -7.35 -9.11
N GLY A 20 10.27 -7.21 -7.81
CA GLY A 20 9.93 -8.35 -6.95
C GLY A 20 10.98 -8.77 -5.92
N GLY A 21 12.19 -8.24 -5.98
CA GLY A 21 13.28 -8.59 -5.05
C GLY A 21 12.96 -8.34 -3.57
N SER A 22 13.68 -9.04 -2.70
CA SER A 22 13.59 -8.93 -1.25
C SER A 22 14.98 -8.88 -0.61
N ARG A 23 15.03 -8.50 0.67
CA ARG A 23 16.26 -8.57 1.48
C ARG A 23 16.84 -9.98 1.59
N SER A 24 16.02 -11.02 1.41
CA SER A 24 16.47 -12.42 1.40
C SER A 24 17.39 -12.73 0.23
N ASP A 25 17.29 -11.96 -0.86
CA ASP A 25 18.08 -12.18 -2.08
C ASP A 25 19.51 -11.65 -1.95
N LEU A 26 19.81 -10.92 -0.86
CA LEU A 26 21.10 -10.26 -0.62
C LEU A 26 22.09 -11.12 0.19
N GLY A 27 21.84 -12.41 0.37
CA GLY A 27 22.68 -13.27 1.20
C GLY A 27 22.56 -12.96 2.70
N GLN A 28 23.39 -13.59 3.54
CA GLN A 28 23.35 -13.40 5.00
C GLN A 28 24.21 -12.21 5.45
N GLU A 29 25.21 -11.82 4.67
CA GLU A 29 26.14 -10.72 4.93
C GLU A 29 25.44 -9.36 4.99
N HIS A 30 24.33 -9.20 4.26
CA HIS A 30 23.55 -7.96 4.21
C HIS A 30 22.31 -7.98 5.12
N GLN A 31 22.13 -9.03 5.93
CA GLN A 31 21.03 -9.13 6.88
C GLN A 31 21.44 -8.70 8.29
N LEU A 32 20.58 -7.90 8.95
CA LEU A 32 20.73 -7.58 10.38
C LEU A 32 20.66 -8.86 11.21
N ASP A 33 21.41 -8.92 12.31
CA ASP A 33 21.50 -10.12 13.14
C ASP A 33 20.16 -10.58 13.72
N CYS A 34 19.23 -9.65 14.00
CA CYS A 34 17.87 -10.00 14.45
C CYS A 34 17.06 -10.76 13.38
N HIS A 35 17.37 -10.58 12.10
CA HIS A 35 16.73 -11.28 10.99
C HIS A 35 17.41 -12.61 10.63
N LYS A 36 18.64 -12.85 11.10
CA LYS A 36 19.29 -14.18 11.00
C LYS A 36 18.71 -15.19 12.00
N ARG A 37 18.10 -14.70 13.08
CA ARG A 37 17.58 -15.50 14.20
C ARG A 37 16.06 -15.76 14.12
N SER A 38 15.37 -15.24 13.10
CA SER A 38 13.93 -15.36 12.95
C SER A 38 13.56 -15.44 11.47
N ASP A 39 12.73 -16.42 11.11
CA ASP A 39 12.18 -16.60 9.75
C ASP A 39 10.96 -15.70 9.48
N GLY A 40 10.65 -14.76 10.38
CA GLY A 40 9.56 -13.80 10.24
C GLY A 40 9.91 -12.58 9.39
N PHE A 41 8.88 -11.81 9.01
CA PHE A 41 9.02 -10.50 8.35
C PHE A 41 9.80 -10.54 7.02
N LYS A 42 9.50 -11.54 6.17
CA LYS A 42 10.14 -11.72 4.85
C LYS A 42 9.84 -10.57 3.88
N ASP A 43 8.73 -9.88 4.08
CA ASP A 43 8.32 -8.74 3.25
C ASP A 43 8.97 -7.42 3.63
N VAL A 44 9.71 -7.35 4.75
CA VAL A 44 10.39 -6.13 5.16
C VAL A 44 11.48 -5.78 4.14
N TYR A 45 11.46 -4.52 3.67
CA TYR A 45 12.21 -4.03 2.52
C TYR A 45 11.88 -4.74 1.19
N GLY A 46 10.76 -5.45 1.11
CA GLY A 46 10.35 -6.10 -0.13
C GLY A 46 10.05 -5.09 -1.23
N ARG A 47 10.39 -5.46 -2.47
CA ARG A 47 10.04 -4.73 -3.67
C ARG A 47 8.82 -5.32 -4.35
N MET A 48 7.92 -4.45 -4.77
CA MET A 48 6.79 -4.83 -5.61
C MET A 48 7.27 -5.28 -6.99
N ALA A 49 6.47 -6.06 -7.69
CA ALA A 49 6.69 -6.44 -9.08
C ALA A 49 5.57 -5.88 -9.96
N TRP A 50 5.86 -5.61 -11.23
CA TRP A 50 4.88 -5.07 -12.18
C TRP A 50 3.78 -6.07 -12.54
N ASP A 51 4.16 -7.35 -12.64
CA ASP A 51 3.29 -8.42 -13.11
C ASP A 51 2.60 -9.17 -11.94
N GLU A 52 2.73 -8.65 -10.72
CA GLU A 52 2.13 -9.20 -9.51
C GLU A 52 1.10 -8.25 -8.90
N VAL A 53 0.19 -8.81 -8.11
CA VAL A 53 -0.77 -7.99 -7.36
C VAL A 53 -0.07 -7.12 -6.31
N SER A 54 -0.63 -5.94 -6.06
CA SER A 54 -0.16 -5.09 -4.96
C SER A 54 -0.34 -5.82 -3.61
N PRO A 55 0.60 -5.67 -2.66
CA PRO A 55 0.31 -6.02 -1.28
C PRO A 55 -0.81 -5.15 -0.73
N THR A 56 -1.39 -5.57 0.40
CA THR A 56 -2.37 -4.77 1.14
C THR A 56 -1.76 -3.41 1.50
N ILE A 57 -2.37 -2.34 0.99
CA ILE A 57 -1.95 -0.97 1.28
C ILE A 57 -2.38 -0.63 2.71
N THR A 58 -1.40 -0.52 3.61
CA THR A 58 -1.61 -0.15 5.02
C THR A 58 -1.23 1.30 5.28
N SER A 59 -1.54 1.80 6.47
CA SER A 59 -1.11 3.13 6.94
C SER A 59 0.41 3.29 7.02
N GLY A 60 1.17 2.19 6.94
CA GLY A 60 2.62 2.16 6.94
C GLY A 60 3.26 2.00 5.56
N CYS A 61 2.49 2.05 4.46
CA CYS A 61 2.97 1.75 3.10
C CYS A 61 4.11 2.66 2.60
N HIS A 62 4.35 3.80 3.24
CA HIS A 62 5.47 4.70 2.94
C HIS A 62 6.75 4.39 3.74
N ASN A 63 6.78 3.29 4.49
CA ASN A 63 7.93 2.87 5.30
C ASN A 63 8.44 1.49 4.82
N PRO A 64 9.70 1.39 4.35
CA PRO A 64 10.18 0.13 3.77
C PRO A 64 10.31 -0.97 4.83
N SER A 65 10.44 -0.61 6.10
CA SER A 65 10.53 -1.54 7.22
C SER A 65 9.18 -2.15 7.62
N LYS A 66 8.08 -1.74 6.98
CA LYS A 66 6.71 -2.20 7.30
C LYS A 66 6.11 -3.16 6.28
N GLY A 67 6.87 -3.56 5.25
CA GLY A 67 6.44 -4.54 4.28
C GLY A 67 6.99 -4.29 2.87
N ARG A 68 6.37 -4.95 1.89
CA ARG A 68 6.78 -4.96 0.49
C ARG A 68 6.32 -3.70 -0.25
N PHE A 69 6.89 -2.56 0.10
CA PHE A 69 6.43 -1.27 -0.44
C PHE A 69 7.47 -0.54 -1.30
N LEU A 70 8.62 -1.17 -1.62
CA LEU A 70 9.57 -0.57 -2.55
C LEU A 70 8.99 -0.58 -3.97
N HIS A 71 9.16 0.53 -4.68
CA HIS A 71 8.73 0.68 -6.06
C HIS A 71 9.43 -0.36 -6.95
N PRO A 72 8.73 -0.99 -7.94
CA PRO A 72 9.32 -2.03 -8.79
C PRO A 72 10.60 -1.62 -9.51
N SER A 73 10.69 -0.37 -9.93
CA SER A 73 11.86 0.15 -10.67
C SER A 73 12.76 1.12 -9.89
N TYR A 74 12.26 1.83 -8.87
CA TYR A 74 13.00 2.93 -8.23
C TYR A 74 13.52 2.57 -6.84
N ASN A 75 14.65 3.14 -6.42
CA ASN A 75 15.22 2.93 -5.08
C ASN A 75 14.54 3.80 -4.02
N ARG A 76 13.21 3.65 -3.92
CA ARG A 76 12.33 4.34 -2.98
C ARG A 76 11.09 3.50 -2.71
N ASN A 77 10.34 3.85 -1.68
CA ASN A 77 8.98 3.34 -1.53
C ASN A 77 8.05 3.86 -2.61
N ILE A 78 6.89 3.23 -2.71
CA ILE A 78 5.74 3.85 -3.35
C ILE A 78 5.39 5.16 -2.64
N THR A 79 4.98 6.14 -3.42
CA THR A 79 4.46 7.42 -2.93
C THR A 79 3.05 7.22 -2.39
N LEU A 80 2.57 8.15 -1.57
CA LEU A 80 1.16 8.15 -1.14
C LEU A 80 0.20 8.24 -2.32
N ARG A 81 0.61 8.92 -3.40
CA ARG A 81 -0.18 8.98 -4.64
C ARG A 81 -0.26 7.62 -5.32
N GLU A 82 0.85 6.89 -5.44
CA GLU A 82 0.86 5.53 -5.98
C GLU A 82 0.02 4.58 -5.09
N ALA A 83 0.14 4.69 -3.76
CA ALA A 83 -0.67 3.93 -2.81
C ALA A 83 -2.19 4.20 -2.96
N ALA A 84 -2.59 5.46 -3.14
CA ALA A 84 -3.98 5.83 -3.37
C ALA A 84 -4.52 5.25 -4.69
N LEU A 85 -3.72 5.26 -5.75
CA LEU A 85 -4.10 4.65 -7.03
C LEU A 85 -4.28 3.14 -6.90
N LEU A 86 -3.41 2.47 -6.13
CA LEU A 86 -3.53 1.03 -5.85
C LEU A 86 -4.78 0.70 -5.03
N GLN A 87 -5.20 1.59 -4.13
CA GLN A 87 -6.49 1.52 -3.42
C GLN A 87 -7.70 1.82 -4.33
N GLY A 88 -7.48 2.25 -5.59
CA GLY A 88 -8.55 2.56 -6.53
C GLY A 88 -9.14 3.97 -6.39
N PHE A 89 -8.44 4.89 -5.72
CA PHE A 89 -8.84 6.29 -5.73
C PHE A 89 -8.74 6.89 -7.15
N PRO A 90 -9.67 7.78 -7.53
CA PRO A 90 -9.56 8.54 -8.77
C PRO A 90 -8.24 9.30 -8.87
N LYS A 91 -7.71 9.46 -10.09
CA LYS A 91 -6.45 10.16 -10.34
C LYS A 91 -6.50 11.64 -9.94
N ASP A 92 -7.68 12.24 -9.88
CA ASP A 92 -7.93 13.62 -9.51
C ASP A 92 -8.34 13.78 -8.04
N TYR A 93 -8.46 12.69 -7.28
CA TYR A 93 -8.76 12.77 -5.85
C TYR A 93 -7.63 13.49 -5.10
N ALA A 94 -7.98 14.59 -4.43
CA ALA A 94 -7.05 15.42 -3.69
C ALA A 94 -7.17 15.12 -2.19
N PHE A 95 -6.06 14.73 -1.57
CA PHE A 95 -5.94 14.66 -0.12
C PHE A 95 -5.48 16.01 0.41
N ASP A 96 -6.07 16.47 1.52
CA ASP A 96 -5.59 17.68 2.18
C ASP A 96 -4.19 17.44 2.77
N THR A 97 -3.20 18.07 2.17
CA THR A 97 -1.79 17.96 2.57
C THR A 97 -1.47 18.73 3.85
N SER A 98 -2.36 19.61 4.32
CA SER A 98 -2.18 20.37 5.56
C SER A 98 -2.05 19.46 6.79
N HIS A 99 -2.68 18.29 6.75
CA HIS A 99 -2.64 17.29 7.83
C HIS A 99 -1.33 16.48 7.87
N GLY A 100 -0.43 16.69 6.91
CA GLY A 100 0.86 16.02 6.85
C GLY A 100 0.79 14.59 6.33
N LYS A 101 1.98 14.04 6.04
CA LYS A 101 2.15 12.77 5.35
C LYS A 101 1.53 11.57 6.09
N GLU A 102 1.73 11.50 7.41
CA GLU A 102 1.27 10.36 8.21
C GLU A 102 -0.26 10.29 8.29
N ALA A 103 -0.94 11.43 8.40
CA ALA A 103 -2.41 11.48 8.38
C ALA A 103 -2.97 11.01 7.03
N ILE A 104 -2.34 11.44 5.92
CA ILE A 104 -2.73 10.99 4.58
C ILE A 104 -2.49 9.50 4.40
N ALA A 105 -1.34 8.98 4.88
CA ALA A 105 -1.07 7.54 4.86
C ALA A 105 -2.12 6.75 5.63
N LEU A 106 -2.54 7.25 6.80
CA LEU A 106 -3.63 6.65 7.59
C LEU A 106 -4.96 6.64 6.83
N MET A 107 -5.33 7.77 6.20
CA MET A 107 -6.54 7.85 5.39
C MET A 107 -6.54 6.85 4.24
N ILE A 108 -5.43 6.75 3.50
CA ILE A 108 -5.30 5.82 2.37
C ILE A 108 -5.29 4.36 2.84
N GLY A 109 -4.52 4.06 3.89
CA GLY A 109 -4.34 2.69 4.38
C GLY A 109 -5.58 2.09 5.04
N ASN A 110 -6.42 2.92 5.66
CA ASN A 110 -7.65 2.48 6.33
C ASN A 110 -8.90 2.61 5.44
N ALA A 111 -8.77 3.19 4.24
CA ALA A 111 -9.90 3.34 3.33
C ALA A 111 -10.44 1.98 2.89
N LEU A 112 -11.76 1.90 2.74
CA LEU A 112 -12.37 0.89 1.89
C LEU A 112 -12.13 1.31 0.43
N PRO A 113 -11.57 0.43 -0.43
CA PRO A 113 -11.29 0.78 -1.81
C PRO A 113 -12.52 1.38 -2.51
N PRO A 114 -12.43 2.55 -3.17
CA PRO A 114 -13.57 3.16 -3.86
C PRO A 114 -14.31 2.22 -4.83
N PRO A 115 -13.62 1.36 -5.63
CA PRO A 115 -14.31 0.38 -6.47
C PRO A 115 -15.12 -0.65 -5.67
N PHE A 116 -14.60 -1.07 -4.51
CA PHE A 116 -15.26 -2.04 -3.64
C PHE A 116 -16.54 -1.47 -3.03
N ILE A 117 -16.48 -0.25 -2.46
CA ILE A 117 -17.67 0.38 -1.87
C ILE A 117 -18.70 0.78 -2.93
N ALA A 118 -18.27 1.15 -4.15
CA ALA A 118 -19.17 1.42 -5.26
C ALA A 118 -19.96 0.16 -5.67
N ALA A 119 -19.30 -0.99 -5.78
CA ALA A 119 -19.96 -2.27 -6.06
C ALA A 119 -20.95 -2.65 -4.94
N HIS A 120 -20.56 -2.47 -3.68
CA HIS A 120 -21.42 -2.74 -2.53
C HIS A 120 -22.66 -1.82 -2.51
N ALA A 121 -22.47 -0.53 -2.75
CA ALA A 121 -23.57 0.43 -2.84
C ALA A 121 -24.52 0.14 -3.99
N GLY A 122 -24.00 -0.33 -5.13
CA GLY A 122 -24.81 -0.80 -6.26
C GLY A 122 -25.73 -1.95 -5.87
N ALA A 123 -25.19 -2.98 -5.24
CA ALA A 123 -25.97 -4.14 -4.77
C ALA A 123 -27.05 -3.74 -3.75
N LEU A 124 -26.71 -2.84 -2.81
CA LEU A 124 -27.68 -2.31 -1.84
C LEU A 124 -28.80 -1.54 -2.52
N ARG A 125 -28.48 -0.64 -3.45
CA ARG A 125 -29.47 0.11 -4.22
C ARG A 125 -30.41 -0.82 -4.97
N ASP A 126 -29.88 -1.82 -5.66
CA ASP A 126 -30.69 -2.75 -6.45
C ASP A 126 -31.63 -3.56 -5.54
N GLY A 127 -31.15 -3.97 -4.36
CA GLY A 127 -31.98 -4.59 -3.33
C GLY A 127 -33.08 -3.67 -2.81
N LEU A 128 -32.79 -2.39 -2.57
CA LEU A 128 -33.80 -1.41 -2.13
C LEU A 128 -34.86 -1.14 -3.20
N MET A 129 -34.47 -1.09 -4.48
CA MET A 129 -35.40 -0.85 -5.60
C MET A 129 -36.27 -2.07 -5.91
N ALA A 130 -35.81 -3.28 -5.58
CA ALA A 130 -36.59 -4.51 -5.75
C ALA A 130 -37.68 -4.70 -4.69
N VAL A 131 -37.66 -3.92 -3.60
CA VAL A 131 -38.72 -3.92 -2.59
C VAL A 131 -39.83 -2.97 -3.06
N GLU A 132 -40.94 -3.52 -3.57
CA GLU A 132 -42.14 -2.70 -3.80
C GLU A 132 -42.58 -2.02 -2.50
N PRO A 133 -43.04 -0.76 -2.56
CA PRO A 133 -43.59 -0.10 -1.38
C PRO A 133 -44.76 -0.94 -0.85
N LYS A 134 -44.59 -1.49 0.36
CA LYS A 134 -45.68 -2.17 1.08
C LYS A 134 -46.79 -1.16 1.35
N GLY A 135 -47.83 -1.18 0.51
CA GLY A 135 -49.18 -0.68 0.75
C GLY A 135 -49.30 0.78 1.21
N ALA A 136 -49.61 1.69 0.28
CA ALA A 136 -50.29 2.91 0.67
C ALA A 136 -51.70 2.53 1.20
N PRO A 137 -52.12 3.00 2.38
CA PRO A 137 -53.47 2.73 2.87
C PRO A 137 -54.50 3.42 1.96
N SER A 138 -55.48 2.65 1.51
CA SER A 138 -56.67 3.06 0.76
C SER A 138 -57.61 3.94 1.58
#